data_AF-A0A2V8EME5-F1
#
_entry.id   AF-A0A2V8EME5-F1
#
_cell.length_a   1.000
_cell.length_b   1.000
_cell.length_c   1.000
_cell.angle_alpha   90.00
_cell.angle_beta   90.00
_cell.angle_gamma   90.00
#
_symmetry.space_group_name_H-M   'P 1'
#
loop_
_entity.id
_entity.type
_entity.pdbx_description
1 polymer ?
#
loop_
_entity_poly.entity_id
_entity_poly.type
_entity_poly.pdbx_seq_one_letter_code
_entity_poly.pdbx_strand_id
1 'polypeptide(L)'
;MYRTGIVVTALLMSSPLARAQKKYAAAFPRDGAIKLQETEFLTFWEVLHDKAKPSPMYEVALDQLTITLTEGAVKFTKPDGTSRTNRNVSAPFGSSPRGRSCRTRA
;
A
#
# COMPACT_ATOMS: atom_id res chain seq x y z
N MET A 1 -61.84 -18.66 -9.51
CA MET A 1 -60.49 -19.25 -9.70
C MET A 1 -59.48 -18.34 -9.01
N TYR A 2 -59.08 -18.67 -7.78
CA TYR A 2 -58.04 -17.93 -7.04
C TYR A 2 -56.68 -18.54 -7.38
N ARG A 3 -55.78 -17.76 -7.99
CA ARG A 3 -54.40 -18.17 -8.26
C ARG A 3 -53.55 -17.82 -7.05
N THR A 4 -53.20 -18.84 -6.28
CA THR A 4 -52.22 -18.79 -5.18
C THR A 4 -50.84 -18.45 -5.75
N GLY A 5 -50.34 -17.24 -5.48
CA GLY A 5 -48.97 -16.86 -5.78
C GLY A 5 -48.08 -17.14 -4.57
N ILE A 6 -47.14 -18.07 -4.70
CA ILE A 6 -46.07 -18.27 -3.71
C ILE A 6 -45.01 -17.20 -3.94
N VAL A 7 -44.90 -16.23 -3.04
CA VAL A 7 -43.76 -15.32 -2.99
C VAL A 7 -42.63 -16.05 -2.26
N VAL A 8 -41.66 -16.58 -3.01
CA VAL A 8 -40.41 -17.11 -2.44
C VAL A 8 -39.50 -15.92 -2.15
N THR A 9 -39.59 -15.37 -0.95
CA THR A 9 -38.62 -14.39 -0.46
C THR A 9 -37.32 -15.14 -0.17
N ALA A 10 -36.41 -15.16 -1.15
CA ALA A 10 -35.05 -15.63 -0.92
C ALA A 10 -34.36 -14.67 0.05
N LEU A 11 -34.25 -15.09 1.31
CA LEU A 11 -33.49 -14.39 2.33
C LEU A 11 -32.00 -14.45 1.93
N LEU A 12 -31.52 -13.40 1.26
CA LEU A 12 -30.10 -13.18 0.99
C LEU A 12 -29.39 -12.98 2.33
N MET A 13 -28.89 -14.08 2.89
CA MET A 13 -27.92 -14.07 3.98
C MET A 13 -26.65 -13.39 3.45
N SER A 14 -26.55 -12.08 3.66
CA SER A 14 -25.35 -11.29 3.44
C SER A 14 -24.26 -11.79 4.38
N SER A 15 -23.54 -12.83 3.94
CA SER A 15 -22.31 -13.25 4.61
C SER A 15 -21.39 -12.03 4.63
N PRO A 16 -20.93 -11.55 5.81
CA PRO A 16 -19.88 -10.56 5.81
C PRO A 16 -18.69 -11.26 5.16
N LEU A 17 -18.28 -10.75 4.00
CA LEU A 17 -17.03 -11.11 3.39
C LEU A 17 -15.97 -10.66 4.40
N ALA A 18 -15.60 -11.53 5.33
CA ALA A 18 -14.45 -11.34 6.18
C ALA A 18 -13.29 -11.20 5.20
N ARG A 19 -12.93 -9.96 4.88
CA ARG A 19 -11.77 -9.64 4.08
C ARG A 19 -10.61 -10.27 4.83
N ALA A 20 -10.15 -11.42 4.37
CA ALA A 20 -8.87 -11.95 4.79
C ALA A 20 -7.87 -10.83 4.53
N GLN A 21 -7.41 -10.16 5.59
CA GLN A 21 -6.42 -9.11 5.48
C GLN A 21 -5.16 -9.80 4.96
N LYS A 22 -4.89 -9.66 3.65
CA LYS A 22 -3.64 -10.13 3.07
C LYS A 22 -2.53 -9.43 3.84
N LYS A 23 -1.79 -10.20 4.65
CA LYS A 23 -0.61 -9.69 5.35
C LYS A 23 0.46 -9.46 4.29
N TYR A 24 0.63 -8.20 3.91
CA TYR A 24 1.73 -7.81 3.04
C TYR A 24 3.02 -7.78 3.85
N ALA A 25 4.17 -7.95 3.17
CA ALA A 25 5.46 -7.79 3.81
C ALA A 25 5.62 -6.35 4.33
N ALA A 26 6.49 -6.16 5.33
CA ALA A 26 6.79 -4.83 5.85
C ALA A 26 7.44 -3.95 4.78
N ALA A 27 7.25 -2.63 4.89
CA ALA A 27 7.94 -1.65 4.05
C ALA A 27 9.47 -1.77 4.19
N PHE A 28 9.98 -2.08 5.38
CA PHE A 28 11.40 -2.31 5.61
C PHE A 28 11.57 -3.49 6.59
N PRO A 29 12.58 -4.36 6.40
CA PRO A 29 13.50 -4.42 5.26
C PRO A 29 12.82 -4.98 3.99
N ARG A 30 13.28 -4.54 2.81
CA ARG A 30 12.84 -5.05 1.50
C ARG A 30 13.96 -4.93 0.46
N ASP A 31 13.82 -5.62 -0.67
CA ASP A 31 14.75 -5.50 -1.79
C ASP A 31 14.86 -4.04 -2.28
N GLY A 32 16.09 -3.60 -2.54
CA GLY A 32 16.43 -2.21 -2.86
C GLY A 32 16.44 -1.23 -1.68
N ALA A 33 16.14 -1.68 -0.45
CA ALA A 33 16.24 -0.87 0.76
C ALA A 33 17.56 -1.08 1.49
N ILE A 34 18.25 0.02 1.77
CA ILE A 34 19.54 0.05 2.46
C ILE A 34 19.31 0.64 3.85
N LYS A 35 19.67 -0.11 4.90
CA LYS A 35 19.62 0.41 6.27
C LYS A 35 20.75 1.43 6.46
N LEU A 36 20.43 2.63 6.91
CA LEU A 36 21.42 3.67 7.21
C LEU A 36 21.74 3.68 8.70
N GLN A 37 20.72 3.74 9.55
CA GLN A 37 20.85 3.84 11.00
C GLN A 37 19.60 3.27 11.67
N GLU A 38 19.75 2.71 12.85
CA GLU A 38 18.62 2.39 13.73
C GLU A 38 18.90 2.90 15.14
N THR A 39 17.85 3.39 15.78
CA THR A 39 17.80 3.80 17.18
C THR A 39 16.66 3.05 17.86
N GLU A 40 16.46 3.27 19.15
CA GLU A 40 15.33 2.71 19.90
C GLU A 40 13.96 3.07 19.29
N PHE A 41 13.86 4.25 18.64
CA PHE A 41 12.59 4.79 18.16
C PHE A 41 12.47 4.90 16.65
N LEU A 42 13.60 4.98 15.94
CA LEU A 42 13.63 5.32 14.51
C LEU A 42 14.55 4.38 13.75
N THR A 43 14.06 3.93 12.60
CA THR A 43 14.87 3.24 11.60
C THR A 43 15.01 4.14 10.37
N PHE A 44 16.23 4.57 10.09
CA PHE A 44 16.58 5.32 8.88
C PHE A 44 17.02 4.34 7.80
N TRP A 45 16.40 4.44 6.63
CA TRP A 45 16.73 3.63 5.48
C TRP A 45 16.55 4.43 4.20
N GLU A 46 17.36 4.09 3.21
CA GLU A 46 17.28 4.62 1.86
C GLU A 46 16.66 3.55 0.95
N VAL A 47 15.96 3.99 -0.09
CA VAL A 47 15.49 3.09 -1.14
C VAL A 47 15.86 3.62 -2.51
N LEU A 48 16.47 2.73 -3.29
CA LEU A 48 16.70 2.95 -4.70
C LEU A 48 15.55 2.34 -5.48
N HIS A 49 14.80 3.19 -6.20
CA HIS A 49 13.70 2.72 -7.04
C HIS A 49 14.21 2.38 -8.44
N ASP A 50 14.20 1.09 -8.78
CA ASP A 50 14.48 0.62 -10.13
C ASP A 50 13.25 0.86 -11.03
N LYS A 51 13.46 1.50 -12.18
CA LYS A 51 12.41 1.75 -13.19
C LYS A 51 11.94 0.45 -13.85
N ALA A 52 12.83 -0.53 -14.01
CA ALA A 52 12.51 -1.83 -14.61
C ALA A 52 11.78 -2.75 -13.63
N LYS A 53 12.07 -2.62 -12.31
CA LYS A 53 11.56 -3.52 -11.27
C LYS A 53 10.73 -2.76 -10.23
N PRO A 54 9.39 -2.82 -10.30
CA PRO A 54 8.57 -2.27 -9.22
C PRO A 54 8.77 -3.06 -7.92
N SER A 55 8.54 -2.41 -6.79
CA SER A 55 8.58 -3.09 -5.49
C SER A 55 7.48 -4.16 -5.36
N PRO A 56 7.65 -5.14 -4.45
CA PRO A 56 6.51 -5.97 -4.04
C PRO A 56 5.42 -5.09 -3.39
N MET A 57 4.19 -5.62 -3.29
CA MET A 57 3.18 -4.95 -2.45
C MET A 57 3.59 -5.08 -0.99
N TYR A 58 3.71 -3.96 -0.28
CA TYR A 58 4.13 -3.92 1.12
C TYR A 58 3.16 -3.08 1.95
N GLU A 59 3.17 -3.30 3.27
CA GLU A 59 2.44 -2.52 4.25
C GLU A 59 3.40 -1.65 5.07
N VAL A 60 3.04 -0.38 5.22
CA VAL A 60 3.71 0.59 6.07
C VAL A 60 3.21 0.36 7.50
N ALA A 61 3.92 -0.46 8.27
CA ALA A 61 3.49 -0.88 9.61
C ALA A 61 3.55 0.24 10.67
N LEU A 62 4.44 1.22 10.46
CA LEU A 62 4.68 2.37 11.34
C LEU A 62 4.52 3.67 10.55
N ASP A 63 4.28 4.78 11.24
CA ASP A 63 4.27 6.07 10.58
C ASP A 63 5.64 6.37 9.97
N GLN A 64 5.66 6.78 8.71
CA GLN A 64 6.88 6.95 7.92
C GLN A 64 6.94 8.36 7.34
N LEU A 65 8.10 9.00 7.50
CA LEU A 65 8.51 10.19 6.76
C LEU A 65 9.42 9.77 5.60
N THR A 66 9.18 10.33 4.41
CA THR A 66 10.00 10.07 3.22
C THR A 66 10.55 11.38 2.69
N ILE A 67 11.87 11.42 2.45
CA ILE A 67 12.56 12.54 1.83
C ILE A 67 13.03 12.06 0.45
N THR A 68 12.75 12.84 -0.59
CA THR A 68 13.24 12.50 -1.93
C THR A 68 14.58 13.20 -2.19
N LEU A 69 15.63 12.41 -2.39
CA LEU A 69 16.98 12.91 -2.66
C LEU A 69 17.23 13.20 -4.14
N THR A 70 16.55 12.50 -5.04
CA THR A 70 16.71 12.63 -6.50
C THR A 70 15.38 12.94 -7.17
N GLU A 71 15.40 13.87 -8.13
CA GLU A 71 14.22 14.21 -8.91
C GLU A 71 13.72 13.02 -9.73
N GLY A 72 12.39 12.89 -9.82
CA GLY A 72 11.78 11.78 -10.55
C GLY A 72 10.27 11.71 -10.32
N ALA A 73 9.65 10.63 -10.78
CA ALA A 73 8.26 10.35 -10.51
C ALA A 73 8.14 8.97 -9.87
N VAL A 74 7.42 8.86 -8.77
CA VAL A 74 7.12 7.55 -8.17
C VAL A 74 5.61 7.32 -8.26
N LYS A 75 5.22 6.25 -8.94
CA LYS A 75 3.85 5.76 -9.00
C LYS A 75 3.58 4.84 -7.83
N PHE A 76 2.60 5.19 -7.03
CA PHE A 76 2.08 4.38 -5.93
C PHE A 76 0.80 3.68 -6.39
N THR A 77 0.79 2.35 -6.39
CA THR A 77 -0.38 1.53 -6.71
C THR A 77 -0.88 0.85 -5.45
N LYS A 78 -2.17 1.01 -5.14
CA LYS A 78 -2.85 0.37 -4.02
C LYS A 78 -3.27 -1.07 -4.37
N PRO A 79 -3.63 -1.90 -3.37
CA PRO A 79 -4.18 -3.24 -3.61
C PRO A 79 -5.43 -3.28 -4.50
N ASP A 80 -6.23 -2.21 -4.51
CA ASP A 80 -7.42 -2.06 -5.35
C ASP A 80 -7.10 -1.72 -6.82
N GLY A 81 -5.82 -1.60 -7.18
CA GLY A 81 -5.37 -1.24 -8.52
C GLY A 81 -5.35 0.26 -8.80
N THR A 82 -5.95 1.10 -7.94
CA THR A 82 -5.87 2.55 -8.08
C THR A 82 -4.45 3.04 -7.89
N SER A 83 -4.06 4.08 -8.63
CA SER A 83 -2.70 4.58 -8.59
C SER A 83 -2.62 6.10 -8.53
N ARG A 84 -1.61 6.59 -7.81
CA ARG A 84 -1.25 8.01 -7.75
C ARG A 84 0.22 8.16 -8.13
N THR A 85 0.53 9.06 -9.06
CA THR A 85 1.91 9.43 -9.36
C THR A 85 2.26 10.65 -8.54
N ASN A 86 3.34 10.56 -7.76
CA ASN A 86 3.94 11.73 -7.14
C ASN A 86 5.12 12.18 -8.00
N ARG A 87 5.07 13.43 -8.49
CA ARG A 87 6.22 14.04 -9.14
C ARG A 87 7.09 14.62 -8.03
N ASN A 88 8.25 14.00 -7.83
CA ASN A 88 9.18 14.41 -6.80
C ASN A 88 10.20 15.36 -7.44
N VAL A 89 10.25 16.59 -6.93
CA VAL A 89 11.40 17.49 -7.11
C VAL A 89 12.48 17.07 -6.12
N SER A 90 13.62 17.75 -6.03
CA SER A 90 14.64 17.49 -5.01
C SER A 90 14.18 18.07 -3.66
N ALA A 91 14.37 17.33 -2.56
CA ALA A 91 13.97 17.66 -1.19
C ALA A 91 12.46 17.77 -0.80
N PRO A 92 11.45 17.25 -1.54
CA PRO A 92 10.08 17.19 -1.06
C PRO A 92 9.93 16.13 0.03
N PHE A 93 9.14 16.48 1.05
CA PHE A 93 8.76 15.59 2.15
C PHE A 93 7.39 14.97 1.86
N GLY A 94 7.28 13.65 2.07
CA GLY A 94 6.01 12.92 2.02
C GLY A 94 5.78 12.14 3.31
N SER A 95 4.54 12.11 3.79
CA SER A 95 4.15 11.33 4.98
C SER A 95 3.33 10.10 4.61
N SER A 96 3.58 9.00 5.32
CA SER A 96 2.79 7.78 5.26
C SER A 96 2.34 7.29 6.62
N PRO A 97 1.05 7.44 6.96
CA PRO A 97 0.50 6.83 8.16
C PRO A 97 0.58 5.31 8.09
N ARG A 98 0.67 4.70 9.27
CA ARG A 98 0.63 3.25 9.46
C ARG A 98 -0.61 2.60 8.85
N GLY A 99 -0.48 1.33 8.46
CA GLY A 99 -1.53 0.51 7.85
C GLY A 99 -1.76 0.75 6.35
N ARG A 100 -0.98 1.63 5.71
CA ARG A 100 -1.08 1.83 4.25
C ARG A 100 -0.35 0.73 3.50
N SER A 101 -1.05 0.08 2.57
CA SER A 101 -0.44 -0.88 1.64
C SER A 101 -0.26 -0.26 0.26
N CYS A 102 0.93 -0.40 -0.32
CA CYS A 102 1.20 0.06 -1.67
C CYS A 102 2.34 -0.71 -2.34
N ARG A 103 2.40 -0.57 -3.66
CA ARG A 103 3.53 -0.88 -4.51
C ARG A 103 4.05 0.42 -5.11
N THR A 104 5.36 0.56 -5.23
CA THR A 104 6.03 1.70 -5.86
C THR A 104 6.74 1.32 -7.15
N ARG A 105 6.77 2.26 -8.10
CA ARG A 105 7.53 2.16 -9.36
C ARG A 105 8.06 3.56 -9.73
N ALA A 106 9.32 3.66 -10.14
CA ALA A 106 9.93 4.90 -10.67
C ALA A 106 9.58 5.16 -12.15
#